data_AF-X1HT37-F1
#
_entry.id   AF-X1HT37-F1
#
_cell.length_a   1.000
_cell.length_b   1.000
_cell.length_c   1.000
_cell.angle_alpha   90.00
_cell.angle_beta   90.00
_cell.angle_gamma   90.00
#
_symmetry.space_group_name_H-M   'P 1'
#
loop_
_entity.id
_entity.type
_entity.pdbx_description
1 polymer ?
#
loop_
_entity_poly.entity_id
_entity_poly.type
_entity_poly.pdbx_seq_one_letter_code
_entity_poly.pdbx_strand_id
1 'polypeptide(L)'
;RGLYPFYIRPYSIFLPLDANYRFRLSKIGPFSRKHWNTINKIYKKYKNNDLFELGINYRNKLCTDRTVRPSQREQYKVVFPNAKKLVSAVIKDPKGRIYIDSTLYYYGAESEEEAYYICGMLNIPELYKSVKIISDTRHHHKRPLYFNIPKFTSSNDQLKIAGISKSCHDQVKLLVENNEKVNENEISDLIKDKLRIIQDIGLKILKSSESQEIIKE
;
A
#
# COMPACT_ATOMS: atom_id res chain seq x y z
N ARG A 1 1.77 10.67 5.48
CA ARG A 1 1.86 9.18 5.45
C ARG A 1 3.08 8.70 4.66
N GLY A 2 3.95 9.59 4.16
CA GLY A 2 5.11 9.18 3.38
C GLY A 2 4.78 8.39 2.11
N LEU A 3 3.52 8.40 1.65
CA LEU A 3 3.07 7.73 0.45
C LEU A 3 3.09 8.74 -0.69
N TYR A 4 3.89 8.43 -1.70
CA TYR A 4 4.09 9.18 -2.92
C TYR A 4 3.76 8.25 -4.11
N PRO A 5 3.54 8.78 -5.32
CA PRO A 5 3.48 7.95 -6.52
C PRO A 5 4.71 7.04 -6.59
N PHE A 6 4.47 5.73 -6.76
CA PHE A 6 5.46 4.67 -6.90
C PHE A 6 6.30 4.34 -5.65
N TYR A 7 6.37 5.20 -4.63
CA TYR A 7 7.19 4.98 -3.45
C TYR A 7 6.47 5.34 -2.13
N ILE A 8 6.69 4.52 -1.11
CA ILE A 8 6.26 4.81 0.25
C ILE A 8 7.46 4.72 1.18
N ARG A 9 7.66 5.74 2.00
CA ARG A 9 8.71 5.77 3.03
C ARG A 9 8.23 5.00 4.27
N PRO A 10 8.74 3.79 4.55
CA PRO A 10 8.41 3.10 5.79
C PRO A 10 9.04 3.81 6.99
N TYR A 11 8.49 3.60 8.17
CA TYR A 11 9.05 4.06 9.43
C TYR A 11 9.00 2.94 10.46
N SER A 12 9.98 2.92 11.36
CA SER A 12 10.07 1.89 12.39
C SER A 12 9.18 2.22 13.57
N ILE A 13 8.43 1.23 14.03
CA ILE A 13 7.63 1.29 15.25
C ILE A 13 7.89 0.06 16.11
N PHE A 14 7.72 0.21 17.42
CA PHE A 14 7.64 -0.92 18.31
C PHE A 14 6.25 -1.56 18.22
N LEU A 15 6.20 -2.87 17.96
CA LEU A 15 4.99 -3.67 18.08
C LEU A 15 5.17 -4.78 19.12
N PRO A 16 4.18 -5.02 19.99
CA PRO A 16 4.24 -5.99 21.09
C PRO A 16 4.00 -7.44 20.61
N LEU A 17 4.72 -7.86 19.58
CA LEU A 17 4.62 -9.20 18.99
C LEU A 17 5.70 -10.12 19.55
N ASP A 18 5.37 -11.41 19.72
CA ASP A 18 6.35 -12.44 20.05
C ASP A 18 7.07 -12.97 18.78
N ALA A 19 7.97 -13.94 18.97
CA ALA A 19 8.75 -14.54 17.88
C ALA A 19 7.89 -15.23 16.79
N ASN A 20 6.62 -15.55 17.12
CA ASN A 20 5.65 -16.14 16.20
C ASN A 20 4.69 -15.09 15.61
N TYR A 21 5.03 -13.80 15.72
CA TYR A 21 4.20 -12.69 15.25
C TYR A 21 2.81 -12.64 15.90
N ARG A 22 2.70 -13.11 17.15
CA ARG A 22 1.45 -13.06 17.91
C ARG A 22 1.51 -11.96 18.96
N PHE A 23 0.42 -11.21 19.11
CA PHE A 23 0.26 -10.27 20.20
C PHE A 23 0.09 -11.04 21.52
N ARG A 24 1.15 -11.05 22.33
CA ARG A 24 1.19 -11.76 23.61
C ARG A 24 2.15 -11.08 24.58
N LEU A 25 1.63 -10.13 25.35
CA LEU A 25 2.43 -9.33 26.30
C LEU A 25 3.21 -10.15 27.33
N SER A 26 2.70 -11.33 27.71
CA SER A 26 3.39 -12.22 28.66
C SER A 26 4.66 -12.86 28.10
N LYS A 27 4.84 -12.90 26.77
CA LYS A 27 5.99 -13.51 26.10
C LYS A 27 7.04 -12.50 25.61
N ILE A 28 6.76 -11.20 25.71
CA ILE A 28 7.76 -10.17 25.44
C ILE A 28 8.52 -9.80 26.72
N GLY A 29 9.77 -9.35 26.55
CA GLY A 29 10.68 -9.02 27.65
C GLY A 29 10.16 -7.90 28.57
N PRO A 30 10.66 -7.82 29.82
CA PRO A 30 10.13 -6.92 30.85
C PRO A 30 10.18 -5.44 30.44
N PHE A 31 11.27 -5.00 29.79
CA PHE A 31 11.39 -3.62 29.32
C PHE A 31 10.43 -3.29 28.17
N SER A 32 10.29 -4.19 27.19
CA SER A 32 9.32 -4.06 26.09
C SER A 32 7.88 -4.00 26.62
N ARG A 33 7.57 -4.82 27.62
CA ARG A 33 6.25 -4.83 28.28
C ARG A 33 5.99 -3.53 29.04
N LYS A 34 6.97 -3.03 29.80
CA LYS A 34 6.88 -1.75 30.50
C LYS A 34 6.66 -0.61 29.50
N HIS A 35 7.43 -0.59 28.41
CA HIS A 35 7.26 0.39 27.32
C HIS A 35 5.84 0.34 26.72
N TRP A 36 5.36 -0.86 26.35
CA TRP A 36 4.00 -1.07 25.83
C TRP A 36 2.92 -0.57 26.80
N ASN A 37 3.02 -0.92 28.08
CA ASN A 37 2.04 -0.51 29.08
C ASN A 37 1.98 1.01 29.24
N THR A 38 3.14 1.69 29.19
CA THR A 38 3.21 3.15 29.21
C THR A 38 2.48 3.77 28.03
N ILE A 39 2.78 3.33 26.80
CA ILE A 39 2.14 3.89 25.60
C ILE A 39 0.64 3.56 25.53
N ASN A 40 0.23 2.36 25.96
CA ASN A 40 -1.18 1.99 26.02
C ASN A 40 -1.94 2.86 27.04
N LYS A 41 -1.34 3.12 28.21
CA LYS A 41 -1.93 4.01 29.23
C LYS A 41 -2.12 5.43 28.70
N ILE A 42 -1.12 5.97 28.00
CA ILE A 42 -1.20 7.29 27.37
C ILE A 42 -2.32 7.29 26.32
N TYR A 43 -2.34 6.32 25.40
CA TYR A 43 -3.36 6.23 24.37
C TYR A 43 -4.77 6.13 24.96
N LYS A 44 -4.97 5.25 25.94
CA LYS A 44 -6.25 5.07 26.64
C LYS A 44 -6.72 6.35 27.33
N LYS A 45 -5.81 7.15 27.90
CA LYS A 45 -6.13 8.46 28.50
C LYS A 45 -6.71 9.43 27.46
N TYR A 46 -6.18 9.46 26.24
CA TYR A 46 -6.59 10.42 25.20
C TYR A 46 -7.72 9.95 24.28
N LYS A 47 -7.85 8.63 24.07
CA LYS A 47 -8.78 8.04 23.10
C LYS A 47 -9.86 7.18 23.74
N ASN A 48 -9.79 6.94 25.06
CA ASN A 48 -10.68 6.05 25.82
C ASN A 48 -10.82 4.64 25.20
N ASN A 49 -9.80 4.19 24.49
CA ASN A 49 -9.80 2.96 23.70
C ASN A 49 -8.52 2.16 23.98
N ASP A 50 -8.57 0.85 23.74
CA ASP A 50 -7.36 0.01 23.76
C ASP A 50 -6.48 0.31 22.54
N LEU A 51 -5.17 0.51 22.77
CA LEU A 51 -4.22 0.82 21.69
C LEU A 51 -4.10 -0.33 20.69
N PHE A 52 -4.06 -1.58 21.17
CA PHE A 52 -3.89 -2.71 20.26
C PHE A 52 -5.16 -2.95 19.46
N GLU A 53 -6.28 -3.25 20.13
CA GLU A 53 -7.50 -3.72 19.45
C GLU A 53 -8.15 -2.63 18.57
N LEU A 54 -8.13 -1.36 19.02
CA LEU A 54 -8.84 -0.26 18.33
C LEU A 54 -7.91 0.75 17.65
N GLY A 55 -6.65 0.86 18.10
CA GLY A 55 -5.67 1.75 17.47
C GLY A 55 -4.92 1.07 16.33
N ILE A 56 -4.27 -0.05 16.62
CA ILE A 56 -3.35 -0.74 15.70
C ILE A 56 -4.07 -1.81 14.87
N ASN A 57 -4.75 -2.75 15.55
CA ASN A 57 -5.47 -3.87 14.95
C ASN A 57 -6.94 -3.54 14.63
N TYR A 58 -7.22 -2.29 14.28
CA TYR A 58 -8.58 -1.84 13.99
C TYR A 58 -9.25 -2.74 12.94
N ARG A 59 -10.41 -3.33 13.30
CA ARG A 59 -11.17 -4.27 12.47
C ARG A 59 -10.34 -5.46 11.96
N ASN A 60 -9.41 -5.97 12.77
CA ASN A 60 -8.55 -7.11 12.43
C ASN A 60 -7.71 -6.90 11.15
N LYS A 61 -7.37 -5.65 10.80
CA LYS A 61 -6.60 -5.36 9.59
C LYS A 61 -5.13 -5.79 9.69
N LEU A 62 -4.56 -5.86 10.90
CA LEU A 62 -3.18 -6.31 11.12
C LEU A 62 -3.14 -7.80 11.52
N CYS A 63 -3.97 -8.19 12.48
CA CYS A 63 -4.01 -9.52 13.08
C CYS A 63 -5.40 -10.13 13.06
N THR A 64 -5.46 -11.45 12.85
CA THR A 64 -6.63 -12.30 13.12
C THR A 64 -6.26 -13.24 14.26
N ASP A 65 -7.15 -13.40 15.25
CA ASP A 65 -6.88 -14.20 16.47
C ASP A 65 -5.56 -13.82 17.15
N ARG A 66 -5.27 -12.51 17.15
CA ARG A 66 -4.05 -11.90 17.68
C ARG A 66 -2.76 -12.29 16.97
N THR A 67 -2.82 -13.01 15.86
CA THR A 67 -1.66 -13.37 15.04
C THR A 67 -1.63 -12.51 13.78
N VAL A 68 -0.47 -11.96 13.42
CA VAL A 68 -0.34 -11.14 12.20
C VAL A 68 -0.82 -11.93 10.99
N ARG A 69 -1.67 -11.32 10.16
CA ARG A 69 -2.24 -11.96 8.97
C ARG A 69 -1.13 -12.37 8.00
N PRO A 70 -1.19 -13.56 7.38
CA PRO A 70 -0.23 -13.96 6.35
C PRO A 70 -0.09 -12.92 5.23
N SER A 71 -1.19 -12.29 4.81
CA SER A 71 -1.16 -11.27 3.75
C SER A 71 -0.40 -9.99 4.11
N GLN A 72 -0.30 -9.64 5.40
CA GLN A 72 0.57 -8.55 5.85
C GLN A 72 2.06 -8.86 5.65
N ARG A 73 2.40 -10.15 5.58
CA ARG A 73 3.78 -10.67 5.50
C ARG A 73 4.22 -11.04 4.10
N GLU A 74 3.38 -10.79 3.09
CA GLU A 74 3.73 -11.03 1.70
C GLU A 74 4.92 -10.20 1.25
N GLN A 75 5.72 -10.79 0.36
CA GLN A 75 6.98 -10.21 -0.10
C GLN A 75 6.78 -8.96 -0.94
N TYR A 76 5.73 -8.95 -1.78
CA TYR A 76 5.40 -7.81 -2.63
C TYR A 76 4.01 -7.31 -2.26
N LYS A 77 3.95 -6.06 -1.81
CA LYS A 77 2.68 -5.41 -1.44
C LYS A 77 2.52 -4.14 -2.24
N VAL A 78 1.42 -4.01 -2.97
CA VAL A 78 1.04 -2.76 -3.63
C VAL A 78 0.11 -2.01 -2.70
N VAL A 79 0.57 -0.88 -2.16
CA VAL A 79 -0.17 -0.08 -1.19
C VAL A 79 -0.84 1.11 -1.86
N PHE A 80 -2.04 1.45 -1.42
CA PHE A 80 -2.80 2.58 -1.94
C PHE A 80 -3.79 3.11 -0.89
N PRO A 81 -4.16 4.40 -0.91
CA PRO A 81 -5.08 4.96 0.07
C PRO A 81 -6.53 4.61 -0.28
N ASN A 82 -7.43 4.96 0.63
CA ASN A 82 -8.86 4.97 0.32
C ASN A 82 -9.17 6.05 -0.74
N ALA A 83 -10.19 5.79 -1.58
CA ALA A 83 -10.58 6.38 -2.88
C ALA A 83 -10.45 7.91 -3.15
N LYS A 84 -10.01 8.75 -2.21
CA LYS A 84 -9.94 10.22 -2.37
C LYS A 84 -8.75 10.73 -3.20
N LYS A 85 -7.63 9.99 -3.24
CA LYS A 85 -6.43 10.26 -4.06
C LYS A 85 -5.97 8.91 -4.62
N LEU A 86 -5.90 8.73 -5.93
CA LEU A 86 -5.42 7.47 -6.50
C LEU A 86 -3.90 7.59 -6.69
N VAL A 87 -3.17 7.07 -5.72
CA VAL A 87 -1.70 6.96 -5.69
C VAL A 87 -1.38 5.58 -5.16
N SER A 88 -0.40 4.91 -5.73
CA SER A 88 0.06 3.62 -5.21
C SER A 88 1.56 3.52 -5.20
N ALA A 89 2.08 2.61 -4.36
CA ALA A 89 3.49 2.31 -4.25
C ALA A 89 3.71 0.81 -4.02
N VAL A 90 4.89 0.32 -4.40
CA VAL A 90 5.31 -1.06 -4.11
C VAL A 90 6.18 -1.10 -2.87
N ILE A 91 5.94 -2.08 -2.01
CA ILE A 91 6.83 -2.47 -0.92
C ILE A 91 7.40 -3.85 -1.25
N LYS A 92 8.74 -3.94 -1.31
CA LYS A 92 9.49 -5.19 -1.39
C LYS A 92 10.03 -5.53 0.00
N ASP A 93 9.47 -6.57 0.61
CA ASP A 93 9.71 -6.96 2.00
C ASP A 93 9.95 -8.48 2.10
N PRO A 94 11.11 -8.99 1.64
CA PRO A 94 11.41 -10.42 1.64
C PRO A 94 11.44 -11.04 3.04
N LYS A 95 11.48 -10.23 4.10
CA LYS A 95 11.47 -10.71 5.50
C LYS A 95 10.08 -10.66 6.13
N GLY A 96 9.07 -10.09 5.47
CA GLY A 96 7.70 -9.95 5.99
C GLY A 96 7.62 -9.15 7.29
N ARG A 97 8.37 -8.04 7.38
CA ARG A 97 8.49 -7.18 8.58
C ARG A 97 7.88 -5.79 8.42
N ILE A 98 7.37 -5.44 7.24
CA ILE A 98 6.70 -4.18 6.97
C ILE A 98 5.19 -4.43 6.95
N TYR A 99 4.49 -3.81 7.89
CA TYR A 99 3.03 -3.96 8.03
C TYR A 99 2.30 -2.69 7.61
N ILE A 100 1.14 -2.89 6.99
CA ILE A 100 0.27 -1.83 6.51
C ILE A 100 -0.77 -1.54 7.57
N ASP A 101 -0.81 -0.30 8.05
CA ASP A 101 -1.78 0.13 9.06
C ASP A 101 -3.22 0.15 8.51
N SER A 102 -4.18 0.37 9.40
CA SER A 102 -5.60 0.37 9.07
C SER A 102 -6.04 1.48 8.11
N THR A 103 -5.17 2.44 7.81
CA THR A 103 -5.47 3.66 7.06
C THR A 103 -5.17 3.54 5.56
N LEU A 104 -4.41 2.52 5.16
CA LEU A 104 -4.12 2.17 3.78
C LEU A 104 -4.76 0.81 3.42
N TYR A 105 -4.90 0.58 2.12
CA TYR A 105 -5.21 -0.71 1.54
C TYR A 105 -3.95 -1.28 0.90
N TYR A 106 -3.94 -2.60 0.72
CA TYR A 106 -2.85 -3.25 0.03
C TYR A 106 -3.35 -4.44 -0.78
N TYR A 107 -2.65 -4.71 -1.88
CA TYR A 107 -2.78 -5.91 -2.68
C TYR A 107 -1.48 -6.70 -2.57
N GLY A 108 -1.63 -8.00 -2.36
CA GLY A 108 -0.55 -8.96 -2.31
C GLY A 108 -0.22 -9.50 -3.71
N ALA A 109 1.02 -9.35 -4.17
CA ALA A 109 1.44 -9.76 -5.51
C ALA A 109 2.37 -10.97 -5.46
N GLU A 110 2.24 -11.86 -6.45
CA GLU A 110 3.02 -13.10 -6.56
C GLU A 110 4.44 -12.84 -7.07
N SER A 111 4.65 -11.76 -7.84
CA SER A 111 5.95 -11.37 -8.39
C SER A 111 6.23 -9.87 -8.27
N GLU A 112 7.50 -9.50 -8.46
CA GLU A 112 7.91 -8.09 -8.48
C GLU A 112 7.31 -7.37 -9.69
N GLU A 113 7.27 -8.04 -10.85
CA GLU A 113 6.71 -7.53 -12.09
C GLU A 113 5.21 -7.28 -11.97
N GLU A 114 4.45 -8.22 -11.38
CA GLU A 114 3.03 -8.05 -11.11
C GLU A 114 2.81 -6.84 -10.19
N ALA A 115 3.58 -6.74 -9.10
CA ALA A 115 3.44 -5.64 -8.16
C ALA A 115 3.65 -4.28 -8.84
N TYR A 116 4.68 -4.15 -9.68
CA TYR A 116 4.96 -2.92 -10.40
C TYR A 116 3.97 -2.65 -11.54
N TYR A 117 3.44 -3.69 -12.20
CA TYR A 117 2.36 -3.54 -13.16
C TYR A 117 1.11 -2.96 -12.50
N ILE A 118 0.62 -3.57 -11.42
CA ILE A 118 -0.55 -3.09 -10.67
C ILE A 118 -0.30 -1.68 -10.12
N CYS A 119 0.90 -1.40 -9.60
CA CYS A 119 1.29 -0.08 -9.14
C CYS A 119 1.22 0.97 -10.28
N GLY A 120 1.74 0.64 -11.46
CA GLY A 120 1.67 1.51 -12.64
C GLY A 120 0.23 1.83 -13.04
N MET A 121 -0.60 0.80 -13.17
CA MET A 121 -2.02 0.95 -13.49
C MET A 121 -2.72 1.84 -12.47
N LEU A 122 -2.52 1.60 -11.17
CA LEU A 122 -3.10 2.40 -10.09
C LEU A 122 -2.51 3.82 -9.95
N ASN A 123 -1.49 4.21 -10.72
CA ASN A 123 -1.01 5.60 -10.75
C ASN A 123 -1.50 6.37 -11.99
N ILE A 124 -2.25 5.75 -12.91
CA ILE A 124 -2.77 6.42 -14.11
C ILE A 124 -3.71 7.58 -13.72
N PRO A 125 -3.39 8.83 -14.09
CA PRO A 125 -4.17 10.01 -13.73
C PRO A 125 -5.64 9.97 -14.19
N GLU A 126 -5.92 9.34 -15.33
CA GLU A 126 -7.30 9.23 -15.83
C GLU A 126 -8.16 8.29 -14.99
N LEU A 127 -7.59 7.23 -14.42
CA LEU A 127 -8.32 6.34 -13.51
C LEU A 127 -8.77 7.09 -12.26
N TYR A 128 -7.99 8.06 -11.78
CA TYR A 128 -8.39 8.91 -10.66
C TYR A 128 -9.70 9.67 -10.92
N LYS A 129 -9.89 10.20 -12.14
CA LYS A 129 -11.12 10.92 -12.50
C LYS A 129 -12.35 10.03 -12.34
N SER A 130 -12.23 8.77 -12.77
CA SER A 130 -13.26 7.75 -12.58
C SER A 130 -13.47 7.38 -11.12
N VAL A 131 -12.41 7.24 -10.29
CA VAL A 131 -12.55 7.01 -8.84
C VAL A 131 -13.35 8.15 -8.21
N LYS A 132 -13.02 9.41 -8.54
CA LYS A 132 -13.61 10.59 -7.91
C LYS A 132 -15.13 10.64 -8.10
N ILE A 133 -15.59 10.44 -9.34
CA ILE A 133 -17.02 10.37 -9.70
C ILE A 133 -17.74 9.28 -8.90
N ILE A 134 -17.08 8.13 -8.73
CA ILE A 134 -17.65 6.96 -8.08
C ILE A 134 -17.58 7.07 -6.54
N SER A 135 -16.63 7.83 -5.99
CA SER A 135 -16.37 7.94 -4.54
C SER A 135 -17.35 8.82 -3.76
N ASP A 136 -18.17 9.63 -4.43
CA ASP A 136 -19.19 10.48 -3.79
C ASP A 136 -20.39 9.71 -3.19
N THR A 137 -20.35 8.37 -3.29
CA THR A 137 -21.32 7.47 -2.64
C THR A 137 -20.71 6.91 -1.36
N ARG A 138 -21.28 7.27 -0.19
CA ARG A 138 -20.71 7.12 1.18
C ARG A 138 -20.24 5.71 1.60
N HIS A 139 -20.49 4.66 0.81
CA HIS A 139 -20.23 3.27 1.18
C HIS A 139 -19.20 2.52 0.32
N HIS A 140 -18.43 3.18 -0.53
CA HIS A 140 -17.56 2.48 -1.47
C HIS A 140 -16.07 2.72 -1.27
N HIS A 141 -15.62 2.38 -0.06
CA HIS A 141 -14.25 2.53 0.42
C HIS A 141 -13.26 1.45 -0.07
N LYS A 142 -13.68 0.53 -0.95
CA LYS A 142 -12.85 -0.57 -1.48
C LYS A 142 -12.45 -0.40 -2.97
N ARG A 143 -12.64 0.79 -3.56
CA ARG A 143 -12.83 0.96 -5.01
C ARG A 143 -11.62 1.03 -5.98
N PRO A 144 -10.34 1.20 -5.58
CA PRO A 144 -9.25 1.25 -6.58
C PRO A 144 -9.04 -0.05 -7.38
N LEU A 145 -9.33 -1.22 -6.79
CA LEU A 145 -9.25 -2.51 -7.50
C LEU A 145 -10.52 -2.86 -8.29
N TYR A 146 -11.56 -2.00 -8.28
CA TYR A 146 -12.73 -2.15 -9.14
C TYR A 146 -12.54 -1.56 -10.53
N PHE A 147 -11.40 -0.91 -10.79
CA PHE A 147 -10.95 -0.82 -12.17
C PHE A 147 -10.77 -2.24 -12.65
N ASN A 148 -11.38 -2.59 -13.77
CA ASN A 148 -11.20 -3.89 -14.43
C ASN A 148 -9.76 -4.00 -14.96
N ILE A 149 -8.76 -3.83 -14.08
CA ILE A 149 -7.34 -3.99 -14.33
C ILE A 149 -7.16 -5.49 -14.59
N PRO A 150 -6.74 -5.87 -15.80
CA PRO A 150 -6.57 -7.28 -16.13
C PRO A 150 -5.54 -7.91 -15.21
N LYS A 151 -5.77 -9.17 -14.86
CA LYS A 151 -4.79 -9.99 -14.15
C LYS A 151 -3.46 -9.98 -14.90
N PHE A 152 -2.36 -10.02 -14.15
CA PHE A 152 -1.03 -10.07 -14.73
C PHE A 152 -0.80 -11.41 -15.45
N THR A 153 -0.42 -11.33 -16.72
CA THR A 153 -0.13 -12.46 -17.62
C THR A 153 1.25 -12.36 -18.24
N SER A 154 2.09 -11.41 -17.79
CA SER A 154 3.42 -11.15 -18.35
C SER A 154 3.43 -10.80 -19.84
N SER A 155 2.36 -10.19 -20.36
CA SER A 155 2.38 -9.68 -21.73
C SER A 155 3.40 -8.55 -21.90
N ASN A 156 3.89 -8.32 -23.12
CA ASN A 156 4.88 -7.28 -23.41
C ASN A 156 4.44 -5.89 -22.90
N ASP A 157 3.15 -5.55 -23.06
CA ASP A 157 2.60 -4.28 -22.60
C ASP A 157 2.61 -4.20 -21.05
N GLN A 158 2.23 -5.27 -20.35
CA GLN A 158 2.26 -5.32 -18.89
C GLN A 158 3.69 -5.27 -18.33
N LEU A 159 4.62 -6.03 -18.93
CA LEU A 159 6.04 -6.00 -18.58
C LEU A 159 6.66 -4.62 -18.80
N LYS A 160 6.26 -3.94 -19.88
CA LYS A 160 6.69 -2.56 -20.15
C LYS A 160 6.19 -1.59 -19.07
N ILE A 161 4.92 -1.69 -18.66
CA ILE A 161 4.40 -0.89 -17.54
C ILE A 161 5.16 -1.21 -16.25
N ALA A 162 5.41 -2.48 -15.95
CA ALA A 162 6.15 -2.90 -14.75
C ALA A 162 7.56 -2.30 -14.72
N GLY A 163 8.31 -2.39 -15.83
CA GLY A 163 9.67 -1.84 -15.95
C GLY A 163 9.70 -0.32 -15.76
N ILE A 164 8.78 0.42 -16.39
CA ILE A 164 8.70 1.88 -16.24
C ILE A 164 8.30 2.25 -14.80
N SER A 165 7.36 1.52 -14.20
CA SER A 165 6.90 1.77 -12.83
C SER A 165 7.99 1.53 -11.80
N LYS A 166 8.83 0.50 -12.00
CA LYS A 166 10.02 0.27 -11.20
C LYS A 166 11.04 1.39 -11.35
N SER A 167 11.27 1.88 -12.57
CA SER A 167 12.13 3.05 -12.78
C SER A 167 11.60 4.30 -12.07
N CYS A 168 10.29 4.55 -12.10
CA CYS A 168 9.67 5.62 -11.31
C CYS A 168 9.89 5.41 -9.81
N HIS A 169 9.71 4.19 -9.30
CA HIS A 169 9.96 3.87 -7.89
C HIS A 169 11.38 4.24 -7.46
N ASP A 170 12.39 3.81 -8.22
CA ASP A 170 13.80 4.08 -7.88
C ASP A 170 14.10 5.58 -7.85
N GLN A 171 13.55 6.34 -8.81
CA GLN A 171 13.73 7.80 -8.89
C GLN A 171 13.04 8.53 -7.75
N VAL A 172 11.78 8.19 -7.46
CA VAL A 172 11.03 8.82 -6.36
C VAL A 172 11.63 8.41 -5.02
N LYS A 173 12.05 7.16 -4.84
CA LYS A 173 12.76 6.69 -3.65
C LYS A 173 14.00 7.54 -3.39
N LEU A 174 14.86 7.71 -4.40
CA LEU A 174 16.09 8.49 -4.27
C LEU A 174 15.80 9.94 -3.87
N LEU A 175 14.85 10.60 -4.55
CA LEU A 175 14.44 11.96 -4.24
C LEU A 175 13.91 12.06 -2.80
N VAL A 176 13.04 11.12 -2.42
CA VAL A 176 12.43 11.12 -1.10
C VAL A 176 13.50 10.84 -0.05
N GLU A 177 14.27 9.77 -0.11
CA GLU A 177 15.26 9.42 0.93
C GLU A 177 16.36 10.48 1.12
N ASN A 178 16.70 11.26 0.08
CA ASN A 178 17.71 12.32 0.18
C ASN A 178 17.18 13.65 0.73
N ASN A 179 15.87 13.81 0.93
CA ASN A 179 15.27 15.07 1.34
C ASN A 179 14.36 14.90 2.56
N GLU A 180 14.52 15.75 3.57
CA GLU A 180 13.64 15.76 4.75
C GLU A 180 12.21 16.15 4.38
N LYS A 181 12.07 17.13 3.48
CA LYS A 181 10.81 17.61 2.93
C LYS A 181 10.89 17.53 1.40
N VAL A 182 9.86 16.97 0.79
CA VAL A 182 9.80 16.77 -0.66
C VAL A 182 8.60 17.54 -1.20
N ASN A 183 8.81 18.29 -2.28
CA ASN A 183 7.75 18.99 -2.97
C ASN A 183 6.98 18.03 -3.90
N GLU A 184 5.64 17.98 -3.81
CA GLU A 184 4.83 17.11 -4.68
C GLU A 184 4.96 17.48 -6.18
N ASN A 185 5.26 18.74 -6.49
CA ASN A 185 5.48 19.17 -7.88
C ASN A 185 6.77 18.58 -8.46
N GLU A 186 7.85 18.52 -7.67
CA GLU A 186 9.12 17.92 -8.10
C GLU A 186 8.95 16.44 -8.42
N ILE A 187 8.20 15.70 -7.60
CA ILE A 187 7.86 14.30 -7.88
C ILE A 187 7.06 14.20 -9.19
N SER A 188 6.08 15.08 -9.36
CA SER A 188 5.22 15.07 -10.55
C SER A 188 6.01 15.32 -11.82
N ASP A 189 6.93 16.30 -11.80
CA ASP A 189 7.80 16.62 -12.92
C ASP A 189 8.78 15.47 -13.22
N LEU A 190 9.36 14.87 -12.18
CA LEU A 190 10.30 13.75 -12.29
C LEU A 190 9.71 12.54 -13.03
N ILE A 191 8.43 12.23 -12.81
CA ILE A 191 7.77 11.03 -13.35
C ILE A 191 6.85 11.32 -14.53
N LYS A 192 6.66 12.58 -14.93
CA LYS A 192 5.62 13.02 -15.88
C LYS A 192 5.64 12.23 -17.19
N ASP A 193 6.80 12.15 -17.84
CA ASP A 193 6.94 11.50 -19.16
C ASP A 193 6.73 9.98 -19.07
N LYS A 194 7.27 9.36 -18.02
CA LYS A 194 7.09 7.93 -17.74
C LYS A 194 5.64 7.60 -17.45
N LEU A 195 4.96 8.45 -16.68
CA LEU A 195 3.57 8.29 -16.33
C LEU A 195 2.66 8.42 -17.56
N ARG A 196 3.00 9.31 -18.51
CA ARG A 196 2.32 9.40 -19.80
C ARG A 196 2.41 8.09 -20.58
N ILE A 197 3.61 7.49 -20.66
CA ILE A 197 3.80 6.20 -21.35
C ILE A 197 3.00 5.08 -20.66
N ILE A 198 3.01 5.03 -19.33
CA ILE A 198 2.20 4.08 -18.56
C ILE A 198 0.71 4.28 -18.86
N GLN A 199 0.24 5.52 -18.90
CA GLN A 199 -1.15 5.85 -19.22
C GLN A 199 -1.54 5.37 -20.62
N ASP A 200 -0.73 5.66 -21.64
CA ASP A 200 -1.03 5.30 -23.02
C ASP A 200 -1.20 3.78 -23.19
N ILE A 201 -0.29 3.00 -22.58
CA ILE A 201 -0.35 1.53 -22.61
C ILE A 201 -1.50 1.02 -21.74
N GLY A 202 -1.65 1.55 -20.53
CA GLY A 202 -2.66 1.08 -19.56
C GLY A 202 -4.09 1.31 -20.06
N LEU A 203 -4.36 2.44 -20.70
CA LEU A 203 -5.68 2.70 -21.31
C LEU A 203 -5.99 1.77 -22.47
N LYS A 204 -4.98 1.37 -23.26
CA LYS A 204 -5.14 0.35 -24.31
C LYS A 204 -5.49 -1.01 -23.69
N ILE A 205 -4.79 -1.42 -22.63
CA ILE A 205 -5.09 -2.65 -21.89
C ILE A 205 -6.53 -2.63 -21.40
N LEU A 206 -6.95 -1.56 -20.71
CA LEU A 206 -8.29 -1.45 -20.12
C LEU A 206 -9.42 -1.53 -21.16
N LYS A 207 -9.24 -0.90 -22.33
CA LYS A 207 -10.21 -0.97 -23.44
C LYS A 207 -10.29 -2.36 -24.05
N SER A 208 -9.17 -3.09 -24.11
CA SER A 208 -9.15 -4.46 -24.65
C SER A 208 -9.78 -5.50 -23.71
N SER A 209 -9.92 -5.17 -22.43
CA SER A 209 -10.34 -6.09 -21.37
C SER A 209 -11.78 -5.95 -20.91
N GLU A 210 -12.63 -5.22 -21.63
CA GLU A 210 -14.08 -5.12 -21.33
C GLU A 210 -14.82 -6.48 -21.39
N SER A 211 -14.12 -7.59 -21.68
CA SER A 211 -14.63 -8.96 -21.78
C SER A 211 -13.94 -10.02 -20.89
N GLN A 212 -13.05 -9.67 -19.94
CA GLN A 212 -12.27 -10.67 -19.17
C GLN A 212 -12.38 -10.61 -17.63
N GLU A 213 -12.07 -11.74 -16.99
CA GLU A 213 -12.20 -12.02 -15.54
C GLU A 213 -11.47 -11.02 -14.63
N ILE A 214 -12.14 -10.68 -13.53
CA ILE A 214 -11.88 -9.53 -12.65
C ILE A 214 -10.99 -9.95 -11.47
N ILE A 215 -10.00 -9.12 -11.09
CA ILE A 215 -9.27 -9.28 -9.82
C ILE A 215 -10.24 -9.02 -8.66
N LYS A 216 -10.56 -10.05 -7.88
CA LYS A 216 -11.33 -9.94 -6.64
C LYS A 216 -10.44 -10.30 -5.45
N GLU A 217 -10.49 -9.49 -4.41
CA GLU A 217 -9.90 -9.76 -3.10
C GLU A 217 -10.71 -10.83 -2.35
#